data_AF-A0A9P0YRG9-F1
#
_entry.id   AF-A0A9P0YRG9-F1
#
_cell.length_a   1.000
_cell.length_b   1.000
_cell.length_c   1.000
_cell.angle_alpha   90.00
_cell.angle_beta   90.00
_cell.angle_gamma   90.00
#
_symmetry.space_group_name_H-M   'P 1'
#
loop_
_entity.id
_entity.type
_entity.pdbx_description
1 polymer ?
#
loop_
_entity_poly.entity_id
_entity_poly.type
_entity_poly.pdbx_seq_one_letter_code
_entity_poly.pdbx_strand_id
1 'polypeptide(L)'
;MSSLILLISKTRQPIDPNMYWFAIPSVGPVLKGLSQGRNELLSLLNRRKFKEMMMATLEKKRLRFSLLDMRFHLRDLIGSGHLTTVETPSGLIVRVSKD
;
A
#
# COMPACT_ATOMS: atom_id res chain seq x y z
N MET A 1 -9.24 -4.70 28.31
CA MET A 1 -8.83 -5.79 27.41
C MET A 1 -9.90 -6.88 27.23
N SER A 2 -10.93 -6.94 28.06
CA SER A 2 -11.97 -7.99 28.01
C SER A 2 -13.02 -7.81 26.91
N SER A 3 -13.21 -6.60 26.38
CA SER A 3 -14.28 -6.33 25.39
C SER A 3 -13.94 -6.73 23.95
N LEU A 4 -12.65 -6.86 23.60
CA LEU A 4 -12.24 -7.22 22.22
C LEU A 4 -12.38 -8.73 21.94
N ILE A 5 -12.12 -9.55 22.97
CA ILE A 5 -12.23 -11.03 22.89
C ILE A 5 -13.71 -11.44 22.72
N LEU A 6 -14.64 -10.72 23.35
CA LEU A 6 -16.06 -11.06 23.28
C LEU A 6 -16.65 -10.87 21.88
N LEU A 7 -16.16 -9.90 21.09
CA LEU A 7 -16.70 -9.62 19.76
C LEU A 7 -16.38 -10.74 18.75
N ILE A 8 -15.20 -11.36 18.88
CA ILE A 8 -14.77 -12.49 18.03
C ILE A 8 -15.63 -13.73 18.28
N SER A 9 -16.17 -13.91 19.49
CA SER A 9 -16.95 -15.10 19.86
C SER A 9 -18.29 -15.26 19.13
N LYS A 10 -18.85 -14.17 18.55
CA LYS A 10 -20.21 -14.18 18.00
C LYS A 10 -20.31 -14.61 16.53
N THR A 11 -19.17 -14.74 15.85
CA THR A 11 -19.07 -15.31 14.51
C THR A 11 -18.19 -16.56 14.57
N ARG A 12 -18.80 -17.71 14.92
CA ARG A 12 -18.12 -19.02 14.85
C ARG A 12 -17.88 -19.40 13.39
N GLN A 13 -16.85 -18.83 12.78
CA GLN A 13 -16.20 -19.43 11.61
C GLN A 13 -15.21 -20.48 12.15
N PRO A 14 -15.14 -21.69 11.56
CA PRO A 14 -14.15 -22.68 11.97
C PRO A 14 -12.74 -22.09 11.80
N ILE A 15 -11.97 -22.10 12.89
CA ILE A 15 -10.60 -21.60 12.91
C ILE A 15 -9.73 -22.66 12.26
N ASP A 16 -9.12 -22.34 11.11
CA ASP A 16 -8.10 -23.16 10.49
C ASP A 16 -6.89 -23.28 11.44
N PRO A 17 -6.37 -24.49 11.74
CA PRO A 17 -5.24 -24.68 12.64
C PRO A 17 -3.93 -24.02 12.19
N ASN A 18 -3.82 -23.62 10.92
CA ASN A 18 -2.69 -22.84 10.39
C ASN A 18 -2.93 -21.32 10.40
N MET A 19 -4.02 -20.85 11.02
CA MET A 19 -4.35 -19.43 11.10
C MET A 19 -3.80 -18.79 12.37
N TYR A 20 -2.96 -17.78 12.20
CA TYR A 20 -2.44 -16.97 13.30
C TYR A 20 -3.26 -15.68 13.47
N TRP A 21 -3.61 -15.38 14.72
CA TRP A 21 -4.30 -14.13 15.09
C TRP A 21 -3.32 -13.22 15.84
N PHE A 22 -3.09 -12.03 15.30
CA PHE A 22 -2.25 -11.03 15.95
C PHE A 22 -3.10 -9.83 16.36
N ALA A 23 -3.01 -9.44 17.63
CA ALA A 23 -3.52 -8.16 18.10
C ALA A 23 -2.39 -7.14 18.02
N ILE A 24 -2.46 -6.22 17.05
CA ILE A 24 -1.52 -5.10 16.95
C ILE A 24 -2.19 -3.89 17.60
N PRO A 25 -1.69 -3.39 18.75
CA PRO A 25 -2.21 -2.17 19.36
C PRO A 25 -2.16 -1.01 18.36
N SER A 26 -3.21 -0.20 18.31
CA SER A 26 -3.26 1.01 17.48
C SER A 26 -2.97 0.75 15.98
N VAL A 27 -3.40 -0.39 15.43
CA VAL A 27 -3.21 -0.73 14.00
C VAL A 27 -4.00 0.19 13.06
N GLY A 28 -5.08 0.82 13.52
CA GLY A 28 -5.95 1.68 12.72
C GLY A 28 -5.20 2.80 11.98
N PRO A 29 -4.41 3.66 12.66
CA PRO A 29 -3.54 4.64 12.03
C PRO A 29 -2.61 4.08 10.95
N VAL A 30 -2.03 2.89 11.16
CA VAL A 30 -1.13 2.24 10.19
C VAL A 30 -1.91 1.84 8.94
N LEU A 31 -3.06 1.18 9.09
CA LEU A 31 -3.91 0.77 7.96
C LEU A 31 -4.46 1.98 7.20
N LYS A 32 -4.81 3.05 7.92
CA LYS A 32 -5.23 4.32 7.30
C LYS A 32 -4.07 4.93 6.49
N GLY A 33 -2.87 5.00 7.06
CA GLY A 33 -1.69 5.52 6.37
C GLY A 33 -1.29 4.67 5.17
N LEU A 34 -1.51 3.35 5.21
CA LEU A 34 -1.32 2.45 4.08
C LEU A 34 -2.28 2.80 2.94
N SER A 35 -3.58 2.80 3.21
CA SER A 35 -4.62 3.11 2.22
C SER A 35 -4.46 4.51 1.64
N GLN A 36 -4.22 5.52 2.48
CA GLN A 36 -4.05 6.90 2.03
C GLN A 36 -2.76 7.09 1.21
N GLY A 37 -1.65 6.45 1.60
CA GLY A 37 -0.39 6.51 0.84
C GLY A 37 -0.51 5.90 -0.55
N ARG A 38 -1.19 4.74 -0.67
CA ARG A 38 -1.50 4.12 -1.97
C ARG A 38 -2.31 5.07 -2.85
N ASN A 39 -3.40 5.62 -2.31
CA ASN A 39 -4.27 6.55 -3.04
C ASN A 39 -3.54 7.83 -3.47
N GLU A 40 -2.67 8.37 -2.61
CA GLU A 40 -1.86 9.54 -2.91
C GLU A 40 -0.87 9.27 -4.06
N LEU A 41 -0.15 8.15 -4.03
CA LEU A 41 0.77 7.73 -5.10
C LEU A 41 0.03 7.49 -6.42
N LEU A 42 -1.08 6.73 -6.40
CA LEU A 42 -1.88 6.47 -7.59
C LEU A 42 -2.49 7.77 -8.15
N SER A 43 -2.98 8.67 -7.30
CA SER A 43 -3.47 9.98 -7.74
C SER A 43 -2.37 10.82 -8.37
N LEU A 44 -1.15 10.79 -7.82
CA LEU A 44 0.00 11.50 -8.37
C LEU A 44 0.35 11.03 -9.78
N LEU A 45 0.32 9.72 -10.02
CA LEU A 45 0.56 9.15 -11.34
C LEU A 45 -0.61 9.41 -12.29
N ASN A 46 -1.86 9.17 -11.87
CA ASN A 46 -3.05 9.32 -12.71
C ASN A 46 -3.28 10.73 -13.25
N ARG A 47 -2.76 11.77 -12.58
CA ARG A 47 -2.80 13.16 -13.06
C ARG A 47 -1.83 13.44 -14.22
N ARG A 48 -0.88 12.54 -14.50
CA ARG A 48 0.08 12.68 -15.61
C ARG A 48 -0.55 12.16 -16.89
N LYS A 49 -0.25 12.80 -18.02
CA LYS A 49 -0.73 12.40 -19.37
C LYS A 49 -0.53 10.91 -19.66
N PHE A 50 0.64 10.37 -19.28
CA PHE A 50 1.03 8.99 -19.54
C PHE A 50 0.90 8.07 -18.32
N LYS A 51 0.36 8.58 -17.20
CA LYS A 51 0.21 7.83 -15.94
C LYS A 51 1.50 7.16 -15.44
N GLU A 52 2.63 7.82 -15.69
CA GLU A 52 3.96 7.30 -15.38
C GLU A 52 4.91 8.39 -14.89
N MET A 53 5.99 7.98 -14.22
CA MET A 53 7.05 8.86 -13.74
C MET A 53 8.35 8.07 -13.50
N MET A 54 9.50 8.74 -13.65
CA MET A 54 10.80 8.18 -13.26
C MET A 54 10.82 7.75 -11.80
N MET A 55 11.29 6.53 -11.52
CA MET A 55 11.43 5.96 -10.18
C MET A 55 12.24 6.89 -9.26
N ALA A 56 13.41 7.34 -9.73
CA ALA A 56 14.28 8.26 -8.99
C ALA A 56 13.60 9.58 -8.61
N THR A 57 12.62 10.04 -9.40
CA THR A 57 11.83 11.24 -9.10
C THR A 57 10.73 10.96 -8.10
N LEU A 58 10.09 9.79 -8.18
CA LEU A 58 9.09 9.35 -7.21
C LEU A 58 9.71 9.19 -5.82
N GLU A 59 10.83 8.47 -5.70
CA GLU A 59 11.47 8.17 -4.41
C GLU A 59 11.84 9.43 -3.60
N LYS A 60 12.11 10.55 -4.28
CA LYS A 60 12.43 11.84 -3.63
C LYS A 60 11.20 12.56 -3.08
N LYS A 61 9.99 12.15 -3.46
CA LYS A 61 8.75 12.77 -2.99
C LYS A 61 8.33 12.19 -1.65
N ARG A 62 7.94 13.09 -0.74
CA ARG A 62 7.32 12.73 0.53
C ARG A 62 5.82 12.60 0.37
N LEU A 63 5.26 11.51 0.86
CA LEU A 63 3.81 11.33 1.01
C LEU A 63 3.30 12.14 2.20
N ARG A 64 2.13 12.75 2.04
CA ARG A 64 1.51 13.60 3.05
C ARG A 64 0.74 12.80 4.09
N PHE A 65 0.13 11.69 3.66
CA PHE A 65 -0.86 10.98 4.46
C PHE A 65 -0.38 9.62 4.99
N SER A 66 0.87 9.24 4.70
CA SER A 66 1.43 7.98 5.15
C SER A 66 2.63 8.18 6.07
N LEU A 67 2.69 7.38 7.13
CA LEU A 67 3.89 7.21 7.96
C LEU A 67 4.94 6.33 7.26
N LEU A 68 4.52 5.56 6.25
CA LEU A 68 5.39 4.73 5.43
C LEU A 68 5.92 5.54 4.25
N ASP A 69 7.19 5.33 3.92
CA ASP A 69 7.87 6.10 2.88
C ASP A 69 7.40 5.74 1.46
N MET A 70 7.76 6.56 0.49
CA MET A 70 7.41 6.32 -0.92
C MET A 70 7.88 4.94 -1.41
N ARG A 71 9.06 4.49 -0.96
CA ARG A 71 9.64 3.21 -1.37
C ARG A 71 8.80 2.01 -0.91
N PHE A 72 8.22 2.09 0.28
CA PHE A 72 7.28 1.09 0.77
C PHE A 72 6.10 0.95 -0.19
N HIS A 73 5.42 2.07 -0.49
CA HIS A 73 4.21 2.05 -1.34
C HIS A 73 4.51 1.63 -2.77
N LEU A 74 5.67 2.02 -3.31
CA LEU A 74 6.11 1.58 -4.63
C LEU A 74 6.27 0.06 -4.67
N ARG A 75 7.00 -0.53 -3.73
CA ARG A 75 7.19 -1.98 -3.66
C ARG A 75 5.87 -2.73 -3.45
N ASP A 76 5.02 -2.21 -2.59
CA ASP A 76 3.71 -2.78 -2.29
C ASP A 76 2.77 -2.76 -3.51
N LEU A 77 2.72 -1.65 -4.25
CA LEU A 77 1.88 -1.55 -5.44
C LEU A 77 2.47 -2.26 -6.68
N ILE A 78 3.79 -2.38 -6.78
CA ILE A 78 4.45 -3.22 -7.79
C ILE A 78 4.18 -4.70 -7.47
N GLY A 79 4.39 -5.13 -6.22
CA GLY A 79 4.18 -6.50 -5.79
C GLY A 79 2.73 -6.97 -5.89
N SER A 80 1.77 -6.05 -5.77
CA SER A 80 0.34 -6.33 -5.98
C SER A 80 -0.13 -6.13 -7.43
N GLY A 81 0.75 -5.77 -8.36
CA GLY A 81 0.44 -5.63 -9.79
C GLY A 81 -0.28 -4.34 -10.20
N HIS A 82 -0.52 -3.40 -9.29
CA HIS A 82 -1.15 -2.10 -9.61
C HIS A 82 -0.20 -1.15 -10.34
N LEU A 83 1.11 -1.32 -10.15
CA LEU A 83 2.15 -0.60 -10.86
C LEU A 83 3.05 -1.57 -11.61
N THR A 84 3.49 -1.16 -12.79
CA THR A 84 4.53 -1.83 -13.57
C THR A 84 5.77 -0.94 -13.65
N THR A 85 6.91 -1.57 -13.92
CA THR A 85 8.16 -0.85 -14.19
C THR A 85 8.64 -1.12 -15.60
N VAL A 86 9.23 -0.12 -16.22
CA VAL A 86 9.75 -0.18 -17.58
C VAL A 86 11.15 0.42 -17.58
N GLU A 87 12.13 -0.33 -18.06
CA GLU A 87 13.47 0.20 -18.27
C GLU A 87 13.52 1.11 -19.49
N THR A 88 14.21 2.24 -19.33
CA THR A 88 14.49 3.17 -20.42
C THR A 88 15.97 3.56 -20.36
N PRO A 89 16.56 4.09 -21.45
CA PRO A 89 17.95 4.54 -21.43
C PRO A 89 18.25 5.59 -20.35
N SER A 90 17.24 6.36 -19.95
CA SER A 90 17.34 7.40 -18.91
C SER A 90 17.08 6.87 -17.49
N GLY A 91 16.77 5.57 -17.34
CA GLY A 91 16.49 4.90 -16.08
C GLY A 91 15.10 4.25 -16.01
N LEU A 92 14.69 3.86 -14.80
CA LEU A 92 13.46 3.11 -14.57
C LEU A 92 12.24 4.03 -14.47
N ILE A 93 11.20 3.74 -15.25
CA ILE A 93 9.89 4.38 -15.17
C ILE A 93 8.94 3.48 -14.40
N VAL A 94 8.11 4.08 -13.54
CA VAL A 94 6.97 3.44 -12.89
C VAL A 94 5.69 3.92 -13.56
N ARG A 95 4.81 2.99 -13.93
CA ARG A 95 3.56 3.24 -14.64
C ARG A 95 2.39 2.55 -13.95
N VAL A 96 1.22 3.18 -13.95
CA VAL A 96 -0.04 2.53 -13.55
C VAL A 96 -0.36 1.38 -14.52
N SER A 97 -0.55 0.18 -14.00
CA SER A 97 -0.95 -0.99 -14.80
C SER A 97 -2.28 -0.68 -15.53
N LYS A 98 -2.38 -1.08 -16.79
CA LYS A 98 -3.67 -1.11 -17.47
C LYS A 98 -4.36 -2.39 -17.04
N ASP A 99 -5.58 -2.28 -16.53
CA ASP A 99 -6.47 -3.43 -16.33
C ASP A 99 -6.62 -4.24 -17.62
#